data_AF-A0A7V4F236-F1
#
_entry.id   AF-A0A7V4F236-F1
#
_cell.length_a   1.000
_cell.length_b   1.000
_cell.length_c   1.000
_cell.angle_alpha   90.00
_cell.angle_beta   90.00
_cell.angle_gamma   90.00
#
_symmetry.space_group_name_H-M   'P 1'
#
loop_
_entity.id
_entity.type
_entity.pdbx_description
1 polymer ?
#
loop_
_entity_poly.entity_id
_entity_poly.type
_entity_poly.pdbx_seq_one_letter_code
_entity_poly.pdbx_strand_id
1 'polypeptide(L)'
;MGTIKQQSHRLLSFLYFQLHAKSRKGYGIHSPFVFHLVTEVLGSNPPHVTELKKIEQLRQQLAVDNRTVDFYDLGAGHWKHHPRIKDLIKRSASSPRKLRALFKIAHYLQPDKVIELGTSLGLSALTFAKACPSARIITVEGSPSLAREAEDNFRKLGVTSIDLRVGAFEDWLPEITSQITSPFLIFIDGNHRYQATVNYFNAFATWIDTRSCIIIDDIHWSAEMEKAWHEICLHPKSIFCLDFFDFGIIFYRTNTAKSHYYLRY
;
A
#
# COMPACT_ATOMS: atom_id res chain seq x y z
N MET A 1 -9.63 -18.32 -18.88
CA MET A 1 -8.26 -18.18 -19.44
C MET A 1 -7.40 -17.13 -18.74
N GLY A 2 -7.95 -15.98 -18.29
CA GLY A 2 -7.17 -14.93 -17.62
C GLY A 2 -6.55 -15.33 -16.26
N THR A 3 -7.29 -16.02 -15.40
CA THR A 3 -6.86 -16.40 -14.03
C THR A 3 -5.68 -17.38 -13.99
N ILE A 4 -5.64 -18.38 -14.89
CA ILE A 4 -4.54 -19.35 -14.93
C ILE A 4 -3.25 -18.67 -15.40
N LYS A 5 -3.32 -17.86 -16.48
CA LYS A 5 -2.17 -17.10 -16.99
C LYS A 5 -1.62 -16.14 -15.93
N GLN A 6 -2.51 -15.50 -15.17
CA GLN A 6 -2.14 -14.60 -14.08
C GLN A 6 -1.50 -15.34 -12.90
N GLN A 7 -2.05 -16.49 -12.48
CA GLN A 7 -1.47 -17.32 -11.43
C GLN A 7 -0.09 -17.84 -11.82
N SER A 8 0.09 -18.31 -13.06
CA SER A 8 1.38 -18.74 -13.58
C SER A 8 2.39 -17.59 -13.61
N HIS A 9 1.97 -16.39 -14.01
CA HIS A 9 2.82 -15.20 -13.99
C HIS A 9 3.29 -14.89 -12.57
N ARG A 10 2.35 -14.78 -11.60
CA ARG A 10 2.69 -14.47 -10.21
C ARG A 10 3.61 -15.52 -9.58
N LEU A 11 3.44 -16.81 -9.93
CA LEU A 11 4.33 -17.88 -9.48
C LEU A 11 5.75 -17.71 -10.04
N LEU A 12 5.88 -17.40 -11.34
CA LEU A 12 7.18 -17.13 -11.96
C LEU A 12 7.86 -15.91 -11.36
N SER A 13 7.13 -14.80 -11.18
CA SER A 13 7.64 -13.60 -10.50
C SER A 13 8.05 -13.92 -9.06
N PHE A 14 7.30 -14.78 -8.35
CA PHE A 14 7.67 -15.20 -7.00
C PHE A 14 8.97 -16.01 -6.98
N LEU A 15 9.14 -16.95 -7.91
CA LEU A 15 10.37 -17.73 -8.02
C LEU A 15 11.56 -16.82 -8.35
N TYR A 16 11.39 -15.90 -9.29
CA TYR A 16 12.40 -14.90 -9.62
C TYR A 16 12.77 -14.06 -8.39
N PHE A 17 11.76 -13.54 -7.68
CA PHE A 17 11.96 -12.81 -6.44
C PHE A 17 12.70 -13.64 -5.40
N GLN A 18 12.34 -14.91 -5.16
CA GLN A 18 13.00 -15.75 -4.16
C GLN A 18 14.50 -15.94 -4.45
N LEU A 19 14.89 -16.01 -5.72
CA LEU A 19 16.28 -16.16 -6.16
C LEU A 19 17.10 -14.88 -6.00
N HIS A 20 16.48 -13.71 -6.12
CA HIS A 20 17.17 -12.41 -6.11
C HIS A 20 17.03 -11.65 -4.78
N ALA A 21 16.03 -11.99 -3.97
CA ALA A 21 15.68 -11.25 -2.76
C ALA A 21 16.74 -11.40 -1.67
N LYS A 22 17.28 -10.25 -1.25
CA LYS A 22 18.26 -10.17 -0.17
C LYS A 22 17.64 -10.52 1.17
N SER A 23 18.48 -11.07 2.05
CA SER A 23 18.06 -11.50 3.38
C SER A 23 17.66 -10.31 4.25
N ARG A 24 16.73 -10.55 5.19
CA ARG A 24 16.35 -9.61 6.26
C ARG A 24 17.52 -9.20 7.15
N LYS A 25 18.64 -9.94 7.11
CA LYS A 25 19.88 -9.64 7.83
C LYS A 25 20.76 -8.59 7.15
N GLY A 26 20.34 -8.04 6.00
CA GLY A 26 21.06 -6.95 5.34
C GLY A 26 22.22 -7.36 4.43
N TYR A 27 22.54 -8.66 4.31
CA TYR A 27 23.64 -9.14 3.48
C TYR A 27 23.51 -8.66 2.02
N GLY A 28 24.57 -8.02 1.52
CA GLY A 28 24.65 -7.49 0.16
C GLY A 28 23.92 -6.15 -0.05
N ILE A 29 23.39 -5.51 0.99
CA ILE A 29 22.81 -4.17 0.90
C ILE A 29 23.89 -3.12 1.21
N HIS A 30 24.27 -2.33 0.21
CA HIS A 30 25.34 -1.33 0.34
C HIS A 30 24.84 0.06 0.76
N SER A 31 23.55 0.35 0.57
CA SER A 31 22.96 1.63 1.01
C SER A 31 22.71 1.58 2.52
N PRO A 32 23.35 2.44 3.35
CA PRO A 32 23.12 2.46 4.80
C PRO A 32 21.66 2.70 5.16
N PHE A 33 20.97 3.55 4.37
CA PHE A 33 19.54 3.80 4.53
C PHE A 33 18.71 2.53 4.34
N VAL A 34 18.94 1.79 3.24
CA VAL A 34 18.18 0.57 2.95
C VAL A 34 18.54 -0.54 3.94
N PHE A 35 19.81 -0.64 4.33
CA PHE A 35 20.26 -1.59 5.35
C PHE A 35 19.50 -1.36 6.66
N HIS A 36 19.51 -0.13 7.18
CA HIS A 36 18.80 0.24 8.39
C HIS A 36 17.28 0.00 8.28
N LEU A 37 16.67 0.39 7.16
CA LEU A 37 15.23 0.14 6.95
C LEU A 37 14.91 -1.36 7.01
N VAL A 38 15.75 -2.23 6.45
CA VAL A 38 15.49 -3.67 6.45
C VAL A 38 15.79 -4.30 7.80
N THR A 39 16.93 -4.00 8.42
CA THR A 39 17.36 -4.67 9.65
C THR A 39 16.70 -4.09 10.90
N GLU A 40 16.68 -2.77 11.03
CA GLU A 40 16.26 -2.09 12.26
C GLU A 40 14.77 -1.73 12.24
N VAL A 41 14.20 -1.40 11.07
CA VAL A 41 12.77 -1.05 10.98
C VAL A 41 11.93 -2.28 10.66
N LEU A 42 12.23 -2.99 9.58
CA LEU A 42 11.46 -4.17 9.19
C LEU A 42 11.85 -5.44 9.96
N GLY A 43 13.09 -5.53 10.46
CA GLY A 43 13.54 -6.66 11.28
C GLY A 43 13.12 -6.58 12.76
N SER A 44 12.76 -5.40 13.27
CA SER A 44 12.36 -5.21 14.66
C SER A 44 10.88 -5.53 14.93
N ASN A 45 10.57 -5.63 16.23
CA ASN A 45 9.20 -5.71 16.71
C ASN A 45 8.46 -4.40 16.41
N PRO A 46 7.18 -4.47 16.01
CA PRO A 46 6.43 -3.26 15.70
C PRO A 46 6.27 -2.39 16.96
N PRO A 47 6.41 -1.08 16.84
CA PRO A 47 6.05 -0.16 17.91
C PRO A 47 4.53 -0.25 18.17
N HIS A 48 4.08 0.12 19.36
CA HIS A 48 2.66 0.08 19.75
C HIS A 48 1.94 -1.23 19.37
N VAL A 49 2.57 -2.39 19.67
CA VAL A 49 2.07 -3.74 19.35
C VAL A 49 0.58 -3.92 19.67
N THR A 50 0.09 -3.32 20.76
CA THR A 50 -1.31 -3.40 21.17
C THR A 50 -2.27 -2.81 20.14
N GLU A 51 -1.95 -1.67 19.52
CA GLU A 51 -2.81 -1.05 18.51
C GLU A 51 -2.84 -1.90 17.23
N LEU A 52 -1.69 -2.42 16.82
CA LEU A 52 -1.59 -3.33 15.68
C LEU A 52 -2.38 -4.64 15.90
N LYS A 53 -2.33 -5.20 17.12
CA LYS A 53 -3.13 -6.38 17.49
C LYS A 53 -4.63 -6.12 17.36
N LYS A 54 -5.13 -4.92 17.68
CA LYS A 54 -6.55 -4.57 17.48
C LYS A 54 -6.95 -4.62 16.00
N ILE A 55 -6.07 -4.16 15.10
CA ILE A 55 -6.29 -4.22 13.65
C ILE A 55 -6.28 -5.68 13.17
N GLU A 56 -5.34 -6.49 13.66
CA GLU A 56 -5.29 -7.92 13.33
C GLU A 56 -6.53 -8.67 13.82
N GLN A 57 -7.04 -8.35 15.02
CA GLN A 57 -8.30 -8.88 15.55
C GLN A 57 -9.51 -8.48 14.69
N LEU A 58 -9.60 -7.20 14.29
CA LEU A 58 -10.63 -6.74 13.36
C LEU A 58 -10.57 -7.53 12.05
N ARG A 59 -9.37 -7.72 11.48
CA ARG A 59 -9.20 -8.51 10.27
C ARG A 59 -9.69 -9.96 10.45
N GLN A 60 -9.45 -10.58 11.61
CA GLN A 60 -9.94 -11.92 11.92
C GLN A 60 -11.47 -11.98 12.01
N GLN A 61 -12.10 -10.96 12.61
CA GLN A 61 -13.57 -10.84 12.66
C GLN A 61 -14.16 -10.73 11.24
N LEU A 62 -13.60 -9.85 10.41
CA LEU A 62 -14.04 -9.68 9.02
C LEU A 62 -13.81 -10.95 8.19
N ALA A 63 -12.77 -11.75 8.49
CA ALA A 63 -12.47 -13.00 7.79
C ALA A 63 -13.52 -14.10 7.99
N VAL A 64 -14.40 -13.97 8.98
CA VAL A 64 -15.52 -14.90 9.23
C VAL A 64 -16.89 -14.26 9.01
N ASP A 65 -16.93 -12.98 8.62
CA ASP A 65 -18.17 -12.23 8.39
C ASP A 65 -18.84 -12.67 7.07
N ASN A 66 -20.07 -13.18 7.20
CA ASN A 66 -20.87 -13.68 6.08
C ASN A 66 -21.82 -12.63 5.49
N ARG A 67 -21.89 -11.42 6.06
CA ARG A 67 -22.68 -10.33 5.50
C ARG A 67 -22.20 -10.01 4.09
N THR A 68 -23.15 -9.67 3.22
CA THR A 68 -22.87 -9.21 1.85
C THR A 68 -22.87 -7.69 1.82
N VAL A 69 -22.06 -7.12 0.93
CA VAL A 69 -21.94 -5.67 0.73
C VAL A 69 -22.13 -5.36 -0.76
N ASP A 70 -22.78 -4.25 -1.09
CA ASP A 70 -22.99 -3.85 -2.48
C ASP A 70 -21.69 -3.35 -3.08
N PHE A 71 -20.91 -4.19 -3.75
CA PHE A 71 -19.62 -3.80 -4.28
C PHE A 71 -19.76 -3.09 -5.63
N TYR A 72 -19.17 -1.90 -5.71
CA TYR A 72 -19.08 -1.09 -6.93
C TYR A 72 -17.63 -1.06 -7.41
N ASP A 73 -17.31 -1.82 -8.45
CA ASP A 73 -15.97 -1.79 -9.04
C ASP A 73 -15.84 -0.66 -10.05
N LEU A 74 -15.16 0.43 -9.68
CA LEU A 74 -14.81 1.48 -10.65
C LEU A 74 -13.59 1.10 -11.50
N GLY A 75 -12.78 0.14 -11.05
CA GLY A 75 -11.54 -0.30 -11.70
C GLY A 75 -11.75 -1.37 -12.77
N ALA A 76 -12.76 -2.22 -12.67
CA ALA A 76 -13.00 -3.33 -13.62
C ALA A 76 -14.18 -3.07 -14.60
N GLY A 77 -14.65 -1.83 -14.69
CA GLY A 77 -15.93 -1.48 -15.32
C GLY A 77 -17.07 -1.63 -14.30
N HIS A 78 -18.10 -0.80 -14.38
CA HIS A 78 -19.16 -0.68 -13.37
C HIS A 78 -19.99 -1.98 -13.18
N TRP A 79 -19.44 -2.98 -12.51
CA TRP A 79 -20.08 -4.26 -12.22
C TRP A 79 -20.54 -4.30 -10.77
N LYS A 80 -21.86 -4.30 -10.57
CA LYS A 80 -22.44 -4.51 -9.24
C LYS A 80 -22.43 -6.00 -8.91
N HIS A 81 -21.86 -6.33 -7.77
CA HIS A 81 -21.99 -7.67 -7.20
C HIS A 81 -22.05 -7.58 -5.67
N HIS A 82 -22.51 -8.64 -5.02
CA HIS A 82 -22.74 -8.67 -3.58
C HIS A 82 -21.80 -9.67 -2.89
N PRO A 83 -20.47 -9.43 -2.89
CA PRO A 83 -19.54 -10.33 -2.26
C PRO A 83 -19.78 -10.36 -0.76
N ARG A 84 -19.48 -11.51 -0.13
CA ARG A 84 -19.41 -11.58 1.33
C ARG A 84 -18.13 -10.91 1.81
N ILE A 85 -18.18 -10.26 2.96
CA ILE A 85 -17.03 -9.57 3.57
C ILE A 85 -15.83 -10.53 3.72
N LYS A 86 -16.04 -11.76 4.18
CA LYS A 86 -14.96 -12.76 4.27
C LYS A 86 -14.27 -13.05 2.93
N ASP A 87 -15.02 -13.01 1.83
CA ASP A 87 -14.48 -13.30 0.50
C ASP A 87 -13.63 -12.12 0.01
N LEU A 88 -14.00 -10.88 0.35
CA LEU A 88 -13.17 -9.68 0.14
C LEU A 88 -11.89 -9.76 0.96
N ILE A 89 -11.97 -10.12 2.25
CA ILE A 89 -10.79 -10.28 3.11
C ILE A 89 -9.82 -11.33 2.58
N LYS A 90 -10.34 -12.43 2.01
CA LYS A 90 -9.52 -13.50 1.46
C LYS A 90 -8.84 -13.10 0.16
N ARG A 91 -9.50 -12.29 -0.68
CA ARG A 91 -9.04 -11.98 -2.04
C ARG A 91 -8.19 -10.72 -2.12
N SER A 92 -8.54 -9.69 -1.35
CA SER A 92 -8.04 -8.33 -1.60
C SER A 92 -7.48 -7.64 -0.37
N ALA A 93 -7.80 -8.10 0.84
CA ALA A 93 -7.27 -7.43 2.02
C ALA A 93 -5.78 -7.75 2.25
N SER A 94 -5.02 -6.68 2.54
CA SER A 94 -3.65 -6.76 3.01
C SER A 94 -3.45 -7.84 4.09
N SER A 95 -2.40 -8.64 3.90
CA SER A 95 -2.05 -9.72 4.84
C SER A 95 -1.59 -9.14 6.18
N PRO A 96 -1.70 -9.87 7.31
CA PRO A 96 -1.17 -9.39 8.59
C PRO A 96 0.31 -9.03 8.51
N ARG A 97 1.09 -9.78 7.72
CA ARG A 97 2.52 -9.49 7.50
C ARG A 97 2.73 -8.16 6.78
N LYS A 98 1.95 -7.89 5.72
CA LYS A 98 1.97 -6.61 4.97
C LYS A 98 1.56 -5.45 5.87
N LEU A 99 0.45 -5.57 6.61
CA LEU A 99 -0.01 -4.54 7.56
C LEU A 99 1.05 -4.23 8.63
N ARG A 100 1.72 -5.25 9.19
CA ARG A 100 2.83 -5.03 10.13
C ARG A 100 4.01 -4.28 9.49
N ALA A 101 4.31 -4.53 8.22
CA ALA A 101 5.37 -3.81 7.52
C ALA A 101 5.00 -2.34 7.30
N LEU A 102 3.79 -2.10 6.77
CA LEU A 102 3.26 -0.75 6.57
C LEU A 102 3.23 0.05 7.88
N PHE A 103 2.81 -0.58 8.99
CA PHE A 103 2.84 0.04 10.32
C PHE A 103 4.25 0.52 10.69
N LYS A 104 5.25 -0.37 10.54
CA LYS A 104 6.64 -0.06 10.91
C LYS A 104 7.25 1.01 10.02
N ILE A 105 6.96 0.97 8.72
CA ILE A 105 7.41 1.97 7.75
C ILE A 105 6.80 3.33 8.08
N ALA A 106 5.48 3.42 8.26
CA ALA A 106 4.81 4.68 8.57
C ALA A 106 5.27 5.25 9.91
N HIS A 107 5.40 4.40 10.94
CA HIS A 107 5.92 4.84 12.24
C HIS A 107 7.38 5.30 12.17
N TYR A 108 8.22 4.66 11.36
CA TYR A 108 9.60 5.10 11.17
C TYR A 108 9.69 6.44 10.45
N LEU A 109 8.84 6.67 9.45
CA LEU A 109 8.87 7.87 8.63
C LEU A 109 8.21 9.09 9.29
N GLN A 110 7.25 8.87 10.21
CA GLN A 110 6.46 9.94 10.84
C GLN A 110 5.98 11.00 9.82
N PRO A 111 5.22 10.60 8.79
CA PRO A 111 4.73 11.56 7.80
C PRO A 111 3.72 12.53 8.44
N ASP A 112 3.66 13.76 7.95
CA ASP A 112 2.61 14.72 8.33
C ASP A 112 1.28 14.35 7.66
N LYS A 113 1.36 13.69 6.51
CA LYS A 113 0.20 13.29 5.71
C LYS A 113 0.36 11.89 5.13
N VAL A 114 -0.68 11.09 5.25
CA VAL A 114 -0.82 9.81 4.54
C VAL A 114 -1.97 9.92 3.56
N ILE A 115 -1.73 9.56 2.30
CA ILE A 115 -2.76 9.48 1.28
C ILE A 115 -2.83 8.03 0.79
N GLU A 116 -4.01 7.44 0.88
CA GLU A 116 -4.30 6.10 0.40
C GLU A 116 -5.30 6.15 -0.76
N LEU A 117 -4.97 5.47 -1.86
CA LEU A 117 -5.87 5.25 -2.99
C LEU A 117 -6.32 3.79 -2.97
N GLY A 118 -7.51 3.54 -2.42
CA GLY A 118 -8.06 2.20 -2.19
C GLY A 118 -8.21 1.90 -0.70
N THR A 119 -9.35 2.25 -0.11
CA THR A 119 -9.62 2.01 1.32
C THR A 119 -10.07 0.59 1.62
N SER A 120 -10.90 0.02 0.74
CA SER A 120 -11.63 -1.23 0.97
C SER A 120 -12.35 -1.23 2.33
N LEU A 121 -12.08 -2.21 3.20
CA LEU A 121 -12.65 -2.33 4.55
C LEU A 121 -11.89 -1.52 5.62
N GLY A 122 -10.90 -0.71 5.22
CA GLY A 122 -10.23 0.27 6.07
C GLY A 122 -9.02 -0.24 6.88
N LEU A 123 -8.53 -1.46 6.63
CA LEU A 123 -7.47 -2.05 7.45
C LEU A 123 -6.12 -1.32 7.34
N SER A 124 -5.74 -0.88 6.14
CA SER A 124 -4.50 -0.13 5.89
C SER A 124 -4.62 1.32 6.36
N ALA A 125 -5.74 2.02 6.09
CA ALA A 125 -6.03 3.33 6.68
C ALA A 125 -5.92 3.33 8.22
N LEU A 126 -6.51 2.32 8.89
CA LEU A 126 -6.38 2.11 10.33
C LEU A 126 -4.92 1.87 10.76
N THR A 127 -4.19 1.09 9.96
CA THR A 127 -2.77 0.80 10.20
C THR A 127 -1.95 2.08 10.20
N PHE A 128 -2.15 2.95 9.21
CA PHE A 128 -1.48 4.24 9.14
C PHE A 128 -1.91 5.16 10.29
N ALA A 129 -3.21 5.31 10.54
CA ALA A 129 -3.71 6.16 11.62
C ALA A 129 -3.16 5.77 13.00
N LYS A 130 -2.97 4.46 13.26
CA LYS A 130 -2.39 3.97 14.52
C LYS A 130 -0.86 4.03 14.55
N ALA A 131 -0.18 3.95 13.42
CA ALA A 131 1.27 4.02 13.32
C ALA A 131 1.79 5.45 13.52
N CYS A 132 1.07 6.44 12.99
CA CYS A 132 1.37 7.87 13.07
C CYS A 132 0.10 8.66 13.46
N PRO A 133 -0.29 8.69 14.74
CA PRO A 133 -1.53 9.34 15.20
C PRO A 133 -1.60 10.85 14.93
N SER A 134 -0.44 11.51 14.78
CA SER A 134 -0.36 12.94 14.44
C SER A 134 -0.54 13.22 12.94
N ALA A 135 -0.45 12.20 12.08
CA ALA A 135 -0.56 12.37 10.64
C ALA A 135 -2.01 12.60 10.24
N ARG A 136 -2.24 13.49 9.27
CA ARG A 136 -3.53 13.58 8.59
C ARG A 136 -3.65 12.43 7.60
N ILE A 137 -4.63 11.54 7.80
CA ILE A 137 -4.88 10.41 6.91
C ILE A 137 -6.02 10.78 5.97
N ILE A 138 -5.77 10.70 4.65
CA ILE A 138 -6.79 10.81 3.60
C ILE A 138 -6.83 9.47 2.89
N THR A 139 -8.02 8.90 2.70
CA THR A 139 -8.19 7.64 1.95
C THR A 139 -9.38 7.75 1.02
N VAL A 140 -9.25 7.19 -0.19
CA VAL A 140 -10.27 7.27 -1.24
C VAL A 140 -10.80 5.89 -1.57
N GLU A 141 -12.11 5.73 -1.55
CA GLU A 141 -12.82 4.49 -1.87
C GLU A 141 -13.84 4.71 -2.99
N GLY A 142 -13.78 3.86 -4.01
CA GLY A 142 -14.72 3.92 -5.13
C GLY A 142 -16.12 3.42 -4.78
N SER A 143 -16.23 2.47 -3.85
CA SER A 143 -17.49 1.85 -3.46
C SER A 143 -18.10 2.49 -2.20
N PRO A 144 -19.25 3.20 -2.30
CA PRO A 144 -19.90 3.81 -1.14
C PRO A 144 -20.28 2.83 -0.03
N SER A 145 -20.51 1.56 -0.36
CA SER A 145 -20.82 0.53 0.65
C SER A 145 -19.58 0.12 1.45
N LEU A 146 -18.42 -0.02 0.79
CA LEU A 146 -17.17 -0.36 1.45
C LEU A 146 -16.68 0.82 2.28
N ALA A 147 -16.83 2.04 1.77
CA ALA A 147 -16.57 3.25 2.51
C ALA A 147 -17.32 3.26 3.86
N ARG A 148 -18.63 2.95 3.86
CA ARG A 148 -19.43 2.85 5.09
C ARG A 148 -18.92 1.77 6.05
N GLU A 149 -18.58 0.58 5.54
CA GLU A 149 -18.00 -0.49 6.38
C GLU A 149 -16.62 -0.09 6.94
N ALA A 150 -15.80 0.65 6.17
CA ALA A 150 -14.53 1.20 6.64
C ALA A 150 -14.76 2.22 7.77
N GLU A 151 -15.70 3.16 7.64
CA GLU A 151 -16.05 4.10 8.71
C GLU A 151 -16.55 3.41 9.98
N ASP A 152 -17.39 2.38 9.84
CA ASP A 152 -17.83 1.54 10.95
C ASP A 152 -16.62 0.93 11.68
N ASN A 153 -15.65 0.42 10.91
CA ASN A 153 -14.43 -0.15 11.46
C ASN A 153 -13.51 0.90 12.10
N PHE A 154 -13.45 2.12 11.55
CA PHE A 154 -12.74 3.26 12.14
C PHE A 154 -13.33 3.59 13.51
N ARG A 155 -14.67 3.72 13.59
CA ARG A 155 -15.40 3.97 14.84
C ARG A 155 -15.19 2.86 15.87
N LYS A 156 -15.24 1.58 15.47
CA LYS A 156 -14.98 0.44 16.36
C LYS A 156 -13.60 0.49 17.02
N LEU A 157 -12.58 1.01 16.32
CA LEU A 157 -11.22 1.14 16.85
C LEU A 157 -10.91 2.53 17.42
N GLY A 158 -11.92 3.38 17.58
CA GLY A 158 -11.81 4.72 18.15
C GLY A 158 -10.96 5.68 17.30
N VAL A 159 -10.93 5.48 15.98
CA VAL A 159 -10.23 6.36 15.04
C VAL A 159 -11.25 7.24 14.35
N THR A 160 -11.16 8.55 14.55
CA THR A 160 -12.06 9.55 13.95
C THR A 160 -11.34 10.56 13.05
N SER A 161 -10.01 10.47 12.97
CA SER A 161 -9.16 11.42 12.25
C SER A 161 -8.91 11.08 10.78
N ILE A 162 -9.49 9.98 10.27
CA ILE A 162 -9.35 9.58 8.87
C ILE A 162 -10.38 10.34 8.01
N ASP A 163 -9.88 11.10 7.04
CA ASP A 163 -10.65 11.78 5.98
C ASP A 163 -10.93 10.77 4.87
N LEU A 164 -12.08 10.09 4.95
CA LEU A 164 -12.54 9.13 3.95
C LEU A 164 -13.34 9.85 2.86
N ARG A 165 -12.95 9.63 1.60
CA ARG A 165 -13.58 10.22 0.43
C ARG A 165 -14.14 9.14 -0.48
N VAL A 166 -15.38 9.34 -0.93
CA VAL A 166 -16.06 8.39 -1.82
C VAL A 166 -16.01 8.92 -3.25
N GLY A 167 -15.53 8.11 -4.20
CA GLY A 167 -15.48 8.48 -5.62
C GLY A 167 -14.32 7.85 -6.37
N ALA A 168 -14.17 8.19 -7.66
CA ALA A 168 -13.01 7.77 -8.43
C ALA A 168 -11.75 8.50 -7.93
N PHE A 169 -10.58 7.89 -8.08
CA PHE A 169 -9.34 8.51 -7.61
C PHE A 169 -9.05 9.80 -8.39
N GLU A 170 -9.34 9.78 -9.69
CA GLU A 170 -9.15 10.89 -10.62
C GLU A 170 -9.95 12.14 -10.22
N ASP A 171 -11.12 11.96 -9.62
CA ASP A 171 -11.97 13.07 -9.16
C ASP A 171 -11.34 13.80 -7.96
N TRP A 172 -10.62 13.06 -7.11
CA TRP A 172 -10.02 13.56 -5.87
C TRP A 172 -8.55 13.97 -6.01
N LEU A 173 -7.83 13.42 -6.98
CA LEU A 173 -6.40 13.65 -7.18
C LEU A 173 -6.04 15.15 -7.31
N PRO A 174 -6.76 16.00 -8.07
CA PRO A 174 -6.43 17.42 -8.17
C PRO A 174 -6.46 18.14 -6.81
N GLU A 175 -7.48 17.86 -5.99
CA GLU A 175 -7.59 18.47 -4.66
C GLU A 175 -6.51 17.94 -3.71
N ILE A 176 -6.31 16.62 -3.68
CA ILE A 176 -5.33 15.97 -2.80
C ILE A 176 -3.91 16.46 -3.11
N THR A 177 -3.54 16.50 -4.39
CA THR A 177 -2.20 16.91 -4.83
C THR A 177 -1.96 18.41 -4.61
N SER A 178 -2.99 19.25 -4.68
CA SER A 178 -2.85 20.70 -4.38
C SER A 178 -2.47 21.00 -2.92
N GLN A 179 -2.71 20.05 -2.02
CA GLN A 179 -2.46 20.21 -0.58
C GLN A 179 -1.25 19.40 -0.11
N ILE A 180 -0.47 18.79 -1.00
CA ILE A 180 0.59 17.89 -0.59
C ILE A 180 1.79 18.65 0.00
N THR A 181 2.23 18.20 1.17
CA THR A 181 3.38 18.75 1.87
C THR A 181 4.24 17.60 2.38
N SER A 182 5.56 17.77 2.32
CA SER A 182 6.50 16.79 2.85
C SER A 182 6.75 17.01 4.35
N PRO A 183 6.92 15.94 5.15
CA PRO A 183 6.96 14.53 4.74
C PRO A 183 5.57 13.94 4.49
N PHE A 184 5.45 13.16 3.42
CA PHE A 184 4.25 12.37 3.13
C PHE A 184 4.53 10.89 2.88
N LEU A 185 3.50 10.06 3.06
CA LEU A 185 3.45 8.68 2.60
C LEU A 185 2.25 8.53 1.69
N ILE A 186 2.48 8.07 0.45
CA ILE A 186 1.39 7.68 -0.46
C ILE A 186 1.32 6.16 -0.50
N PHE A 187 0.12 5.59 -0.38
CA PHE A 187 -0.14 4.17 -0.61
C PHE A 187 -1.14 4.00 -1.75
N ILE A 188 -0.71 3.39 -2.84
CA ILE A 188 -1.52 3.16 -4.04
C ILE A 188 -1.92 1.68 -4.06
N ASP A 189 -3.16 1.40 -3.68
CA ASP A 189 -3.74 0.06 -3.50
C ASP A 189 -5.10 -0.05 -4.22
N GLY A 190 -5.10 0.22 -5.53
CA GLY A 190 -6.33 0.16 -6.32
C GLY A 190 -6.10 0.24 -7.83
N ASN A 191 -7.14 -0.14 -8.58
CA ASN A 191 -7.20 -0.25 -10.04
C ASN A 191 -6.28 -1.35 -10.65
N HIS A 192 -5.04 -1.49 -10.19
CA HIS A 192 -4.02 -2.48 -10.60
C HIS A 192 -3.89 -2.69 -12.12
N ARG A 193 -4.14 -1.63 -12.89
CA ARG A 193 -3.97 -1.56 -14.35
C ARG A 193 -2.77 -0.68 -14.65
N TYR A 194 -1.99 -1.07 -15.66
CA TYR A 194 -0.70 -0.44 -15.96
C TYR A 194 -0.78 1.09 -16.03
N GLN A 195 -1.64 1.62 -16.91
CA GLN A 195 -1.72 3.06 -17.15
C GLN A 195 -2.21 3.83 -15.92
N ALA A 196 -3.18 3.29 -15.19
CA ALA A 196 -3.73 3.94 -13.99
C ALA A 196 -2.68 4.03 -12.89
N THR A 197 -1.99 2.94 -12.58
CA THR A 197 -0.93 2.90 -11.56
C THR A 197 0.19 3.90 -11.87
N VAL A 198 0.64 3.95 -13.13
CA VAL A 198 1.66 4.92 -13.57
C VAL A 198 1.16 6.36 -13.43
N ASN A 199 -0.08 6.64 -13.83
CA ASN A 199 -0.68 7.98 -13.71
C ASN A 199 -0.78 8.43 -12.24
N TYR A 200 -1.22 7.54 -11.35
CA TYR A 200 -1.32 7.84 -9.92
C TYR A 200 0.06 8.10 -9.32
N PHE A 201 1.07 7.30 -9.66
CA PHE A 201 2.45 7.57 -9.26
C PHE A 201 2.93 8.95 -9.73
N ASN A 202 2.73 9.26 -11.02
CA ASN A 202 3.15 10.54 -11.61
C ASN A 202 2.49 11.76 -10.96
N ALA A 203 1.24 11.63 -10.48
CA ALA A 203 0.55 12.69 -9.77
C ALA A 203 1.28 13.13 -8.49
N PHE A 204 2.03 12.22 -7.85
CA PHE A 204 2.79 12.48 -6.62
C PHE A 204 4.30 12.61 -6.85
N ALA A 205 4.83 12.06 -7.94
CA ALA A 205 6.26 11.99 -8.21
C ALA A 205 6.95 13.37 -8.29
N THR A 206 6.24 14.43 -8.65
CA THR A 206 6.78 15.79 -8.66
C THR A 206 7.11 16.30 -7.25
N TRP A 207 6.38 15.82 -6.24
CA TRP A 207 6.43 16.30 -4.86
C TRP A 207 7.34 15.47 -3.95
N ILE A 208 7.71 14.26 -4.37
CA ILE A 208 8.55 13.37 -3.57
C ILE A 208 9.92 14.00 -3.31
N ASP A 209 10.32 13.98 -2.04
CA ASP A 209 11.61 14.44 -1.56
C ASP A 209 12.30 13.37 -0.69
N THR A 210 13.39 13.73 -0.04
CA THR A 210 14.17 12.80 0.79
C THR A 210 13.45 12.32 2.06
N ARG A 211 12.35 12.95 2.45
CA ARG A 211 11.60 12.63 3.67
C ARG A 211 10.27 11.91 3.38
N SER A 212 9.91 11.79 2.11
CA SER A 212 8.64 11.21 1.67
C SER A 212 8.84 9.86 0.97
N CYS A 213 7.79 9.06 0.89
CA CYS A 213 7.79 7.84 0.10
C CYS A 213 6.46 7.60 -0.62
N ILE A 214 6.53 6.77 -1.65
CA ILE A 214 5.35 6.26 -2.36
C ILE A 214 5.43 4.73 -2.31
N ILE A 215 4.34 4.08 -1.92
CA ILE A 215 4.20 2.64 -1.83
C ILE A 215 3.17 2.21 -2.87
N ILE A 216 3.51 1.23 -3.71
CA ILE A 216 2.63 0.65 -4.74
C ILE A 216 2.30 -0.77 -4.33
N ASP A 217 1.02 -1.09 -4.18
CA ASP A 217 0.59 -2.44 -3.85
C ASP A 217 0.59 -3.37 -5.08
N ASP A 218 0.79 -4.66 -4.84
CA ASP A 218 0.56 -5.72 -5.83
C ASP A 218 1.39 -5.57 -7.12
N ILE A 219 2.64 -5.14 -6.99
CA ILE A 219 3.60 -4.89 -8.09
C ILE A 219 3.87 -6.09 -9.02
N HIS A 220 3.63 -7.33 -8.56
CA HIS A 220 3.74 -8.56 -9.38
C HIS A 220 2.39 -9.29 -9.57
N TRP A 221 1.27 -8.61 -9.37
CA TRP A 221 -0.05 -9.23 -9.49
C TRP A 221 -0.40 -9.66 -10.92
N SER A 222 0.10 -8.94 -11.91
CA SER A 222 -0.15 -9.17 -13.33
C SER A 222 1.02 -8.65 -14.17
N ALA A 223 1.09 -9.07 -15.44
CA ALA A 223 2.08 -8.55 -16.38
C ALA A 223 1.96 -7.02 -16.58
N GLU A 224 0.75 -6.47 -16.42
CA GLU A 224 0.53 -5.02 -16.44
C GLU A 224 1.15 -4.34 -15.22
N MET A 225 1.01 -4.93 -14.02
CA MET A 225 1.62 -4.39 -12.81
C MET A 225 3.15 -4.53 -12.84
N GLU A 226 3.68 -5.63 -13.38
CA GLU A 226 5.12 -5.80 -13.61
C GLU A 226 5.66 -4.69 -14.52
N LYS A 227 4.94 -4.40 -15.60
CA LYS A 227 5.26 -3.30 -16.52
C LYS A 227 5.18 -1.94 -15.82
N ALA A 228 4.17 -1.72 -14.99
CA ALA A 228 4.00 -0.47 -14.23
C ALA A 228 5.15 -0.25 -13.25
N TRP A 229 5.48 -1.28 -12.47
CA TRP A 229 6.58 -1.23 -11.50
C TRP A 229 7.92 -0.96 -12.20
N HIS A 230 8.19 -1.64 -13.32
CA HIS A 230 9.39 -1.38 -14.11
C HIS A 230 9.49 0.07 -14.57
N GLU A 231 8.41 0.63 -15.13
CA GLU A 231 8.39 2.02 -15.60
C GLU A 231 8.53 3.03 -14.46
N ILE A 232 7.80 2.83 -13.36
CA ILE A 232 7.92 3.65 -12.15
C ILE A 232 9.37 3.63 -11.65
N CYS A 233 10.01 2.47 -11.69
CA CYS A 233 11.42 2.34 -11.32
C CYS A 233 12.39 2.92 -12.35
N LEU A 234 11.98 3.26 -13.57
CA LEU A 234 12.80 4.03 -14.52
C LEU A 234 12.66 5.55 -14.31
N HIS A 235 11.59 6.01 -13.66
CA HIS A 235 11.35 7.44 -13.42
C HIS A 235 12.52 8.14 -12.68
N PRO A 236 12.93 9.38 -13.06
CA PRO A 236 14.08 10.07 -12.47
C PRO A 236 13.97 10.32 -10.96
N LYS A 237 12.76 10.42 -10.42
CA LYS A 237 12.51 10.60 -8.98
C LYS A 237 12.54 9.30 -8.17
N SER A 238 12.56 8.14 -8.84
CA SER A 238 12.62 6.83 -8.20
C SER A 238 14.08 6.42 -8.02
N ILE A 239 14.73 6.93 -6.95
CA ILE A 239 16.15 6.68 -6.71
C ILE A 239 16.38 5.34 -6.04
N PHE A 240 15.60 5.01 -5.01
CA PHE A 240 15.54 3.67 -4.47
C PHE A 240 14.18 3.05 -4.76
N CYS A 241 14.19 1.97 -5.54
CA CYS A 241 13.07 1.05 -5.68
C CYS A 241 13.32 -0.15 -4.77
N LEU A 242 12.44 -0.35 -3.79
CA LEU A 242 12.50 -1.46 -2.86
C LEU A 242 11.33 -2.39 -3.15
N ASP A 243 11.63 -3.52 -3.76
CA ASP A 243 10.68 -4.55 -4.15
C ASP A 243 10.56 -5.58 -3.02
N PHE A 244 9.38 -5.67 -2.42
CA PHE A 244 9.05 -6.63 -1.36
C PHE A 244 8.13 -7.76 -1.84
N PHE A 245 8.05 -7.96 -3.16
CA PHE A 245 7.12 -8.84 -3.86
C PHE A 245 5.65 -8.43 -3.78
N ASP A 246 5.10 -8.33 -2.56
CA ASP A 246 3.68 -8.01 -2.37
C ASP A 246 3.38 -6.52 -2.59
N PHE A 247 4.40 -5.66 -2.51
CA PHE A 247 4.35 -4.22 -2.73
C PHE A 247 5.76 -3.69 -3.01
N GLY A 248 5.84 -2.52 -3.62
CA GLY A 248 7.09 -1.78 -3.87
C GLY A 248 7.10 -0.46 -3.11
N ILE A 249 8.28 -0.01 -2.67
CA ILE A 249 8.46 1.32 -2.08
C ILE A 249 9.45 2.12 -2.92
N ILE A 250 9.09 3.37 -3.20
CA ILE A 250 9.92 4.37 -3.86
C ILE A 250 10.38 5.40 -2.84
N PHE A 251 11.69 5.65 -2.81
CA PHE A 251 12.30 6.78 -2.12
C PHE A 251 13.11 7.66 -3.08
N TYR A 252 12.98 8.98 -2.95
CA TYR A 252 13.90 9.93 -3.57
C TYR A 252 15.12 10.17 -2.69
N ARG A 253 16.32 10.22 -3.27
CA ARG A 253 17.56 10.51 -2.55
C ARG A 253 18.47 11.40 -3.40
N THR A 254 19.19 12.31 -2.76
CA THR A 254 20.20 13.15 -3.38
C THR A 254 21.58 12.51 -3.23
N ASN A 255 22.49 12.79 -4.16
CA ASN A 255 23.89 12.33 -4.10
C ASN A 255 24.05 10.81 -3.95
N THR A 256 23.16 10.03 -4.54
CA THR A 256 23.23 8.56 -4.50
C THR A 256 22.83 7.99 -5.85
N ALA A 257 23.48 6.90 -6.25
CA ALA A 257 23.15 6.17 -7.46
C ALA A 257 21.78 5.49 -7.33
N LYS A 258 21.02 5.53 -8.42
CA LYS A 258 19.75 4.83 -8.53
C LYS A 258 19.94 3.32 -8.32
N SER A 259 19.13 2.72 -7.47
CA SER A 259 19.26 1.32 -7.05
C SER A 259 17.90 0.65 -6.94
N HIS A 260 17.83 -0.60 -7.40
CA HIS A 260 16.67 -1.47 -7.26
C HIS A 260 17.06 -2.67 -6.38
N TYR A 261 16.33 -2.90 -5.29
CA TYR A 261 16.55 -4.01 -4.37
C TYR A 261 15.33 -4.91 -4.29
N TYR A 262 15.52 -6.21 -4.48
CA TYR A 262 14.57 -7.23 -4.05
C TYR A 262 14.85 -7.58 -2.59
N LEU A 263 13.87 -7.45 -1.71
CA LEU A 263 14.04 -7.48 -0.26
C LEU A 263 12.99 -8.34 0.44
N ARG A 264 13.44 -9.14 1.41
CA ARG A 264 12.53 -9.83 2.33
C ARG A 264 12.21 -8.91 3.51
N TYR A 265 10.98 -8.99 4.02
CA TYR A 265 10.48 -8.24 5.19
C TYR A 265 9.67 -9.11 6.13
#